data_AF-A0A956ID82-F1
#
_entry.id   AF-A0A956ID82-F1
#
_cell.length_a   1.000
_cell.length_b   1.000
_cell.length_c   1.000
_cell.angle_alpha   90.00
_cell.angle_beta   90.00
_cell.angle_gamma   90.00
#
_symmetry.space_group_name_H-M   'P 1'
#
loop_
_entity.id
_entity.type
_entity.pdbx_description
1 polymer ?
#
loop_
_entity_poly.entity_id
_entity_poly.type
_entity_poly.pdbx_seq_one_letter_code
_entity_poly.pdbx_strand_id
1 'polypeptide(L)'
;GDRRHDADGSFYDEYRFDAEQGWRIRVEMQSAELDPFLQIRRVGATDRAFLRQNDDAEDESTMARLSLRAPARGTYVVWANSFQAGQTGAYTLRIEAGPEAR
;
A
#
# COMPACT_ATOMS: atom_id res chain seq x y z
N GLY A 1 6.35 -5.30 12.22
CA GLY A 1 5.94 -6.70 12.46
C GLY A 1 6.30 -7.51 11.24
N ASP A 2 7.60 -7.72 11.07
CA ASP A 2 8.25 -7.75 9.76
C ASP A 2 8.09 -9.10 9.08
N ARG A 3 6.91 -9.33 8.50
CA ARG A 3 6.67 -10.48 7.65
C ARG A 3 7.53 -10.35 6.41
N ARG A 4 8.07 -11.46 5.92
CA ARG A 4 8.83 -11.48 4.68
C ARG A 4 7.94 -11.85 3.52
N HIS A 5 8.12 -11.16 2.40
CA HIS A 5 7.49 -11.52 1.15
C HIS A 5 8.24 -12.72 0.56
N ASP A 6 7.57 -13.85 0.39
CA ASP A 6 8.22 -15.11 -0.01
C ASP A 6 8.84 -15.04 -1.42
N ALA A 7 8.39 -14.10 -2.26
CA ALA A 7 8.87 -13.99 -3.64
C ALA A 7 10.18 -13.20 -3.79
N ASP A 8 10.48 -12.26 -2.89
CA ASP A 8 11.64 -11.35 -3.02
C ASP A 8 12.40 -11.10 -1.70
N GLY A 9 11.92 -11.63 -0.57
CA GLY A 9 12.56 -11.52 0.74
C GLY A 9 12.40 -10.17 1.42
N SER A 10 11.66 -9.23 0.83
CA SER A 10 11.41 -7.91 1.41
C SER A 10 10.55 -7.98 2.68
N PHE A 11 10.79 -7.07 3.63
CA PHE A 11 10.01 -6.98 4.85
C PHE A 11 8.79 -6.10 4.62
N TYR A 12 7.61 -6.56 5.03
CA TYR A 12 6.41 -5.76 4.96
C TYR A 12 5.62 -5.79 6.26
N ASP A 13 4.93 -4.68 6.50
CA ASP A 13 3.87 -4.56 7.47
C ASP A 13 2.50 -4.56 6.78
N GLU A 14 1.55 -5.26 7.38
CA GLU A 14 0.24 -5.49 6.79
C GLU A 14 -0.87 -4.78 7.57
N TYR A 15 -1.63 -3.96 6.86
CA TYR A 15 -2.76 -3.21 7.40
C TYR A 15 -4.06 -3.62 6.70
N ARG A 16 -5.12 -3.82 7.48
CA ARG A 16 -6.43 -4.22 6.98
C ARG A 16 -7.47 -3.15 7.26
N PHE A 17 -8.37 -2.93 6.32
CA PHE A 17 -9.55 -2.09 6.49
C PHE A 17 -10.67 -2.57 5.57
N ASP A 18 -11.92 -2.25 5.93
CA ASP A 18 -13.07 -2.54 5.09
C ASP A 18 -13.44 -1.32 4.24
N ALA A 19 -13.89 -1.56 3.02
CA ALA A 19 -14.42 -0.52 2.14
C ALA A 19 -15.62 -1.03 1.35
N GLU A 20 -16.55 -0.12 1.04
CA GLU A 20 -17.68 -0.37 0.15
C GLU A 20 -17.33 -0.13 -1.31
N GLN A 21 -18.11 -0.74 -2.22
CA GLN A 21 -17.97 -0.47 -3.65
C GLN A 21 -18.11 1.03 -3.93
N GLY A 22 -17.18 1.57 -4.72
CA GLY A 22 -17.17 2.97 -5.14
C GLY A 22 -16.52 3.95 -4.17
N TRP A 23 -16.20 3.53 -2.93
CA TRP A 23 -15.43 4.37 -2.01
C TRP A 23 -14.07 4.73 -2.59
N ARG A 24 -13.61 5.95 -2.30
CA ARG A 24 -12.23 6.36 -2.59
C ARG A 24 -11.34 5.85 -1.47
N ILE A 25 -10.28 5.16 -1.86
CA ILE A 25 -9.21 4.70 -0.99
C ILE A 25 -7.97 5.52 -1.34
N ARG A 26 -7.36 6.15 -0.33
CA ARG A 26 -6.05 6.80 -0.42
C ARG A 26 -5.11 6.19 0.62
N VAL A 27 -3.90 5.86 0.18
CA VAL A 27 -2.84 5.34 1.04
C VAL A 27 -1.58 6.17 0.79
N GLU A 28 -0.98 6.67 1.86
CA GLU A 28 0.27 7.43 1.79
C GLU A 28 1.27 6.86 2.79
N MET A 29 2.48 6.62 2.33
CA MET A 29 3.60 6.18 3.16
C MET A 29 4.75 7.16 3.01
N GLN A 30 5.35 7.58 4.12
CA GLN A 30 6.50 8.48 4.12
C GLN A 30 7.62 7.94 5.00
N SER A 31 8.86 7.97 4.50
CA SER A 31 10.06 7.63 5.25
C SER A 31 11.26 8.42 4.77
N ALA A 32 12.16 8.78 5.70
CA ALA A 32 13.48 9.32 5.39
C ALA A 32 14.58 8.25 5.50
N GLU A 33 14.23 7.02 5.86
CA GLU A 33 15.16 5.93 6.19
C GLU A 33 15.09 4.74 5.23
N LEU A 34 14.01 4.63 4.44
CA LEU A 34 13.82 3.64 3.39
C LEU A 34 13.16 4.27 2.17
N ASP A 35 13.24 3.59 1.02
CA ASP A 35 12.50 3.94 -0.19
C ASP A 35 11.07 3.36 -0.11
N PRO A 36 10.02 4.17 0.14
CA PRO A 36 8.69 3.67 0.45
C PRO A 36 8.04 2.93 -0.70
N PHE A 37 7.44 1.78 -0.41
CA PHE A 37 6.73 0.98 -1.39
C PHE A 37 5.39 0.48 -0.85
N LEU A 38 4.33 0.71 -1.62
CA LEU A 38 2.97 0.35 -1.25
C LEU A 38 2.38 -0.67 -2.21
N GLN A 39 1.69 -1.64 -1.62
CA GLN A 39 0.85 -2.60 -2.36
C GLN A 39 -0.52 -2.65 -1.72
N ILE A 40 -1.57 -2.75 -2.53
CA ILE A 40 -2.94 -2.94 -2.04
C ILE A 40 -3.65 -4.04 -2.82
N ARG A 41 -4.40 -4.88 -2.09
CA ARG A 41 -5.24 -5.95 -2.64
C ARG A 41 -6.53 -6.09 -1.85
N ARG A 42 -7.57 -6.67 -2.47
CA ARG A 42 -8.78 -7.12 -1.78
C ARG A 42 -8.65 -8.60 -1.40
N VAL A 43 -9.08 -8.99 -0.20
CA VAL A 43 -9.07 -10.39 0.22
C VAL A 43 -9.97 -11.22 -0.70
N GLY A 44 -9.46 -12.36 -1.18
CA GLY A 44 -10.17 -13.25 -2.09
C GLY A 44 -10.25 -12.77 -3.54
N ALA A 45 -9.65 -11.63 -3.89
CA ALA A 45 -9.41 -11.27 -5.29
C ALA A 45 -8.19 -12.04 -5.83
N THR A 46 -8.22 -12.44 -7.10
CA THR A 46 -7.05 -12.99 -7.78
C THR A 46 -5.95 -11.93 -7.85
N ASP A 47 -4.68 -12.33 -7.66
CA ASP A 47 -3.51 -11.45 -7.50
C ASP A 47 -3.33 -10.37 -8.58
N ARG A 48 -3.94 -10.50 -9.76
CA ARG A 48 -3.93 -9.45 -10.80
C ARG A 48 -4.59 -8.12 -10.41
N ALA A 49 -5.18 -8.01 -9.22
CA ALA A 49 -5.75 -6.77 -8.68
C ALA A 49 -4.81 -5.99 -7.75
N PHE A 50 -3.50 -6.30 -7.74
CA PHE A 50 -2.52 -5.39 -7.12
C PHE A 50 -2.48 -4.08 -7.89
N LEU A 51 -3.06 -3.03 -7.31
CA LEU A 51 -2.97 -1.68 -7.84
C LEU A 51 -1.62 -1.09 -7.40
N ARG A 52 -0.57 -1.44 -8.14
CA ARG A 52 0.75 -0.79 -8.06
C ARG A 52 0.66 0.56 -8.74
N GLN A 53 1.16 1.62 -8.10
CA GLN A 53 2.07 2.55 -8.78
C GLN A 53 2.73 3.50 -7.79
N ASN A 54 4.05 3.33 -7.66
CA ASN A 54 4.98 4.38 -7.30
C ASN A 54 5.25 5.19 -8.60
N ASP A 55 4.25 5.89 -9.18
CA ASP A 55 4.39 6.38 -10.57
C ASP A 55 5.15 7.70 -10.75
N ASP A 56 5.36 8.46 -9.68
CA ASP A 56 6.04 9.77 -9.74
C ASP A 56 7.29 9.86 -8.82
N ALA A 57 7.73 8.74 -8.23
CA ALA A 57 8.95 8.70 -7.44
C ALA A 57 10.16 8.46 -8.35
N GLU A 58 11.05 9.44 -8.46
CA GLU A 58 12.43 9.18 -8.86
C GLU A 58 13.09 8.29 -7.78
N ASP A 59 14.12 7.52 -8.17
CA ASP A 59 14.99 6.85 -7.19
C ASP A 59 15.40 7.90 -6.13
N GLU A 60 15.16 7.65 -4.84
CA GLU A 60 15.26 8.58 -3.69
C GLU A 60 13.98 9.32 -3.23
N SER A 61 12.78 8.97 -3.72
CA SER A 61 11.55 9.51 -3.13
C SER A 61 11.36 9.10 -1.67
N THR A 62 11.09 10.06 -0.80
CA THR A 62 10.73 9.82 0.61
C THR A 62 9.27 9.47 0.81
N MET A 63 8.50 9.28 -0.27
CA MET A 63 7.06 9.08 -0.22
C MET A 63 6.51 8.18 -1.32
N ALA A 64 5.56 7.31 -0.95
CA ALA A 64 4.72 6.55 -1.86
C ALA A 64 3.24 6.88 -1.64
N ARG A 65 2.46 6.95 -2.72
CA ARG A 65 1.02 7.25 -2.68
C ARG A 65 0.23 6.29 -3.58
N LEU A 66 -0.94 5.87 -3.12
CA LEU A 66 -1.92 5.12 -3.92
C LEU A 66 -3.30 5.76 -3.78
N SER A 67 -4.01 5.90 -4.89
CA SER A 67 -5.40 6.39 -4.93
C SER A 67 -6.21 5.53 -5.87
N LEU A 68 -7.27 4.90 -5.37
CA LEU A 68 -8.13 4.04 -6.18
C LEU A 68 -9.59 4.08 -5.70
N ARG A 69 -10.49 3.65 -6.58
CA ARG A 69 -11.89 3.39 -6.22
C ARG A 69 -12.06 1.91 -5.91
N ALA A 70 -12.68 1.60 -4.78
CA ALA A 70 -12.95 0.21 -4.39
C ALA A 70 -13.87 -0.46 -5.44
N PRO A 71 -13.41 -1.49 -6.18
CA PRO A 71 -14.23 -2.12 -7.22
C PRO A 71 -15.42 -2.90 -6.66
N ALA A 72 -15.35 -3.35 -5.41
CA ALA A 72 -16.39 -4.12 -4.74
C ALA A 72 -16.24 -3.98 -3.22
N ARG A 73 -17.33 -4.21 -2.48
CA ARG A 73 -17.27 -4.25 -1.01
C ARG A 73 -16.34 -5.35 -0.50
N GLY A 74 -15.68 -5.12 0.62
CA GLY A 74 -14.96 -6.15 1.37
C GLY A 74 -13.71 -5.63 2.06
N THR A 75 -12.92 -6.58 2.59
CA THR A 75 -11.67 -6.27 3.29
C THR A 75 -10.53 -6.08 2.30
N TYR A 76 -9.83 -4.97 2.47
CA TYR A 76 -8.62 -4.60 1.75
C TYR A 76 -7.40 -4.79 2.65
N VAL A 77 -6.27 -5.08 2.01
CA VAL A 77 -4.99 -5.32 2.65
C VAL A 77 -3.97 -4.42 1.99
N VAL A 78 -3.29 -3.60 2.80
CA VAL A 78 -2.13 -2.79 2.40
C VAL A 78 -0.88 -3.46 2.94
N TRP A 79 0.12 -3.61 2.08
CA TRP A 79 1.48 -3.94 2.46
C TRP A 79 2.33 -2.67 2.35
N ALA A 80 2.84 -2.20 3.48
CA ALA A 80 3.86 -1.17 3.58
C ALA A 80 5.22 -1.84 3.61
N ASN A 81 6.08 -1.49 2.66
CA ASN A 81 7.35 -2.16 2.39
C ASN A 81 8.36 -1.13 1.87
N SER A 82 9.59 -1.55 1.60
CA SER A 82 10.59 -0.80 0.86
C SER A 82 10.71 -1.27 -0.60
N PHE A 83 11.19 -0.41 -1.49
CA PHE A 83 11.42 -0.78 -2.89
C PHE A 83 12.56 -1.78 -3.04
N GLN A 84 13.67 -1.58 -2.33
CA GLN A 84 14.79 -2.52 -2.29
C GLN A 84 14.64 -3.53 -1.15
N ALA A 85 14.93 -4.80 -1.43
CA ALA A 85 14.92 -5.85 -0.42
C ALA A 85 15.98 -5.58 0.67
N GLY A 86 15.60 -5.74 1.93
CA GLY A 86 16.51 -5.60 3.08
C GLY A 86 16.68 -4.18 3.61
N GLN A 87 16.06 -3.16 2.99
CA GLN A 87 15.94 -1.85 3.63
C GLN A 87 14.95 -1.92 4.80
N THR A 88 15.29 -1.24 5.89
CA THR A 88 14.46 -1.15 7.10
C THR A 88 14.60 0.24 7.68
N GLY A 89 13.54 0.78 8.24
CA GLY A 89 13.56 2.11 8.84
C GLY A 89 12.18 2.52 9.32
N ALA A 90 12.13 3.60 10.10
CA ALA A 90 10.86 4.17 10.53
C ALA A 90 10.08 4.76 9.35
N TYR A 91 8.76 4.64 9.38
CA TYR A 91 7.88 5.26 8.41
C TYR A 91 6.56 5.67 9.05
N THR A 92 5.83 6.55 8.37
CA THR A 92 4.42 6.86 8.69
C THR A 92 3.52 6.34 7.58
N LEU A 93 2.33 5.84 7.95
CA LEU A 93 1.34 5.35 7.01
C LEU A 93 -0.02 5.97 7.33
N ARG A 94 -0.66 6.53 6.31
CA ARG A 94 -2.04 7.06 6.38
C ARG A 94 -2.92 6.29 5.42
N ILE A 95 -4.04 5.76 5.92
CA ILE A 95 -5.06 5.09 5.12
C ILE A 95 -6.36 5.85 5.30
N GLU A 96 -6.97 6.26 4.19
CA GLU A 96 -8.29 6.86 4.16
C GLU A 96 -9.18 6.06 3.21
N ALA A 97 -10.31 5.60 3.70
CA ALA A 97 -11.32 4.91 2.90
C ALA A 97 -12.69 5.48 3.24
N GLY A 98 -13.41 5.97 2.23
CA GLY A 98 -14.72 6.55 2.45
C GLY A 98 -15.45 6.90 1.16
N PRO A 99 -16.73 7.27 1.25
CA PRO A 99 -17.47 7.79 0.11
C PRO A 99 -16.75 9.03 -0.42
N GLU A 100 -16.78 9.24 -1.74
CA GLU A 100 -16.37 10.53 -2.26
C GLU A 100 -17.34 11.60 -1.77
N ALA A 101 -16.78 12.65 -1.18
CA ALA A 101 -17.53 13.88 -1.02
C ALA A 101 -17.97 14.35 -2.41
N ARG A 102 -19.29 14.57 -2.57
CA ARG A 102 -19.84 15.25 -3.74
C ARG A 102 -19.53 16.73 -3.69
#